data_AF-A0A922WZG9-F1
#
_entry.id   AF-A0A922WZG9-F1
#
_cell.length_a   1.000
_cell.length_b   1.000
_cell.length_c   1.000
_cell.angle_alpha   90.00
_cell.angle_beta   90.00
_cell.angle_gamma   90.00
#
_symmetry.space_group_name_H-M   'P 1'
#
loop_
_entity.id
_entity.type
_entity.pdbx_description
1 polymer ?
#
loop_
_entity_poly.entity_id
_entity_poly.type
_entity_poly.pdbx_seq_one_letter_code
_entity_poly.pdbx_strand_id
1 'polypeptide(L)'
;INSDYVCRVLEHMRKTGATIATPVLTPAGEAAIVEDDVFDFSSGYIQRGKHIMPRNSVSYPWRLNQEYVVDRKRMKDDPLTDGILTFTKPGANAQAGEEQLEAAE
;
A
#
# COMPACT_ATOMS: atom_id res chain seq x y z
N ILE A 1 -14.74 11.79 4.67
CA ILE A 1 -14.43 10.39 5.01
C ILE A 1 -12.96 10.10 4.73
N ASN A 2 -12.44 10.37 3.51
CA ASN A 2 -11.00 10.31 3.25
C ASN A 2 -10.19 11.19 4.21
N SER A 3 -10.61 12.44 4.42
CA SER A 3 -9.95 13.35 5.39
C SER A 3 -10.05 12.86 6.83
N ASP A 4 -11.15 12.20 7.21
CA ASP A 4 -11.34 11.65 8.56
C ASP A 4 -10.37 10.48 8.81
N TYR A 5 -10.26 9.55 7.87
CA TYR A 5 -9.28 8.48 7.90
C TYR A 5 -7.85 9.03 8.04
N VAL A 6 -7.48 10.03 7.23
CA VAL A 6 -6.17 10.69 7.31
C VAL A 6 -5.96 11.35 8.68
N CYS A 7 -6.96 12.05 9.22
CA CYS A 7 -6.86 12.63 10.57
C CYS A 7 -6.65 11.56 11.64
N ARG A 8 -7.34 10.41 11.54
CA ARG A 8 -7.14 9.28 12.46
C ARG A 8 -5.70 8.74 12.36
N VAL A 9 -5.15 8.61 11.15
CA VAL A 9 -3.76 8.18 10.91
C VAL A 9 -2.78 9.16 11.56
N LEU A 10 -2.95 10.46 11.32
CA LEU A 10 -2.09 11.50 11.89
C LEU A 10 -2.17 11.54 13.43
N GLU A 11 -3.36 11.36 14.00
CA GLU A 11 -3.53 11.30 15.45
C GLU A 11 -2.89 10.03 16.04
N HIS A 12 -2.96 8.90 15.35
CA HIS A 12 -2.24 7.68 15.75
C HIS A 12 -0.72 7.91 15.73
N MET A 13 -0.19 8.51 14.67
CA MET A 13 1.23 8.86 14.54
C MET A 13 1.70 9.79 15.67
N ARG A 14 0.89 10.81 16.01
CA ARG A 14 1.17 11.72 17.12
C ARG A 14 1.21 10.99 18.47
N LYS A 15 0.28 10.06 18.70
CA LYS A 15 0.21 9.26 19.95
C LYS A 15 1.37 8.29 20.11
N THR A 16 1.83 7.66 19.03
CA THR A 16 2.90 6.65 19.05
C THR A 16 4.29 7.23 18.81
N GLY A 17 4.36 8.51 18.41
CA GLY A 17 5.61 9.18 18.02
C GLY A 17 6.17 8.68 16.68
N ALA A 18 5.35 8.05 15.85
CA ALA A 18 5.72 7.67 14.49
C ALA A 18 5.67 8.90 13.56
N THR A 19 6.53 8.94 12.55
CA THR A 19 6.58 10.03 11.56
C THR A 19 6.43 9.53 10.13
N ILE A 20 6.44 8.22 9.93
CA ILE A 20 6.28 7.55 8.63
C ILE A 20 5.14 6.54 8.77
N ALA A 21 4.23 6.53 7.79
CA ALA A 21 3.19 5.53 7.67
C ALA A 21 3.27 4.95 6.25
N THR A 22 3.59 3.66 6.13
CA THR A 22 3.82 2.99 4.86
C THR A 22 2.98 1.73 4.79
N PRO A 23 2.12 1.55 3.77
CA PRO A 23 1.49 0.26 3.56
C PRO A 23 2.56 -0.74 3.10
N VAL A 24 2.74 -1.82 3.83
CA VAL A 24 3.77 -2.83 3.54
C VAL A 24 3.09 -4.12 3.11
N LEU A 25 3.44 -4.59 1.91
CA LEU A 25 3.05 -5.92 1.47
C LEU A 25 4.05 -6.94 2.05
N THR A 26 3.61 -7.70 3.06
CA THR A 26 4.46 -8.74 3.66
C THR A 26 4.62 -9.94 2.71
N PRO A 27 5.67 -10.77 2.84
CA PRO A 27 5.82 -11.96 2.01
C PRO A 27 4.63 -12.91 2.07
N ALA A 28 4.04 -13.08 3.25
CA ALA A 28 2.82 -13.87 3.44
C ALA A 28 1.61 -13.20 2.79
N GLY A 29 1.51 -11.87 2.86
CA GLY A 29 0.49 -11.09 2.17
C GLY A 29 0.59 -11.21 0.65
N GLU A 30 1.79 -11.13 0.09
CA GLU A 30 2.02 -11.30 -1.35
C GLU A 30 1.65 -12.71 -1.82
N ALA A 31 2.05 -13.75 -1.09
CA ALA A 31 1.70 -15.13 -1.43
C ALA A 31 0.19 -15.41 -1.40
N ALA A 32 -0.58 -14.62 -0.66
CA ALA A 32 -2.04 -14.75 -0.56
C ALA A 32 -2.79 -13.92 -1.63
N ILE A 33 -2.11 -13.03 -2.37
CA ILE A 33 -2.76 -12.22 -3.41
C ILE A 33 -3.11 -13.09 -4.61
N VAL A 34 -4.39 -13.09 -4.98
CA VAL A 34 -4.84 -13.49 -6.30
C VAL A 34 -5.00 -12.23 -7.15
N GLU A 35 -4.26 -12.18 -8.25
CA GLU A 35 -4.26 -11.06 -9.19
C GLU A 35 -5.54 -11.06 -10.05
N ASP A 36 -6.04 -9.87 -10.35
CA ASP A 36 -7.28 -9.63 -11.10
C ASP A 36 -6.99 -8.73 -12.30
N ASP A 37 -7.42 -9.14 -13.50
CA ASP A 37 -7.33 -8.31 -14.72
C ASP A 37 -8.54 -7.37 -14.77
N VAL A 38 -8.43 -6.24 -14.09
CA VAL A 38 -9.45 -5.18 -14.06
C VAL A 38 -9.66 -4.51 -15.41
N PHE A 39 -8.77 -4.75 -16.39
CA PHE A 39 -8.77 -4.08 -17.68
C PHE A 39 -9.12 -5.05 -18.81
N ASP A 40 -10.34 -5.60 -18.76
CA ASP A 40 -10.96 -6.34 -19.87
C ASP A 40 -11.46 -5.38 -20.99
N PHE A 41 -10.54 -4.57 -21.51
CA PHE A 41 -10.81 -3.61 -22.58
C PHE A 41 -10.13 -4.05 -23.88
N SER A 42 -10.86 -3.98 -24.99
CA SER A 42 -10.33 -4.33 -26.33
C SER A 42 -9.49 -3.21 -26.98
N SER A 43 -9.36 -2.04 -26.34
CA SER A 43 -8.63 -0.90 -26.90
C SER A 43 -7.13 -1.18 -27.04
N GLY A 44 -6.62 -1.09 -28.26
CA GLY A 44 -5.22 -1.45 -28.56
C GLY A 44 -4.17 -0.65 -27.78
N TYR A 45 -4.46 0.59 -27.34
CA TYR A 45 -3.53 1.36 -26.52
C TYR A 45 -3.43 0.81 -25.08
N ILE A 46 -4.53 0.30 -24.52
CA ILE A 46 -4.55 -0.38 -23.21
C ILE A 46 -3.75 -1.66 -23.30
N GLN A 47 -3.97 -2.44 -24.36
CA GLN A 47 -3.24 -3.70 -24.59
C GLN A 47 -1.72 -3.50 -24.65
N ARG A 48 -1.24 -2.42 -25.29
CA ARG A 48 0.19 -2.09 -25.29
C ARG A 48 0.72 -1.72 -23.91
N GLY A 49 -0.10 -1.12 -23.05
CA GLY A 49 0.29 -0.69 -21.71
C GLY A 49 0.15 -1.74 -20.62
N LYS A 50 -0.56 -2.87 -20.87
CA LYS A 50 -0.90 -3.86 -19.83
C LYS A 50 0.29 -4.30 -18.96
N HIS A 51 1.45 -4.52 -19.58
CA HIS A 51 2.66 -4.99 -18.90
C HIS A 51 3.30 -4.00 -17.91
N ILE A 52 2.94 -2.71 -17.94
CA ILE A 52 3.41 -1.68 -16.99
C ILE A 52 2.29 -1.19 -16.07
N MET A 53 1.09 -1.77 -16.18
CA MET A 53 -0.01 -1.37 -15.32
C MET A 53 0.21 -1.84 -13.88
N PRO A 54 -0.28 -1.10 -12.87
CA PRO A 54 -0.26 -1.57 -11.50
C PRO A 54 -1.01 -2.90 -11.37
N ARG A 55 -0.46 -3.81 -10.56
CA ARG A 55 -1.15 -5.05 -10.17
C ARG A 55 -2.42 -4.72 -9.39
N ASN A 56 -3.44 -5.55 -9.56
CA ASN A 56 -4.71 -5.45 -8.86
C ASN A 56 -5.07 -6.81 -8.26
N SER A 57 -5.71 -6.83 -7.10
CA SER A 57 -6.18 -8.07 -6.48
C SER A 57 -7.70 -8.25 -6.62
N VAL A 58 -8.14 -9.51 -6.61
CA VAL A 58 -9.56 -9.86 -6.47
C VAL A 58 -10.14 -9.47 -5.11
N SER A 59 -9.30 -9.21 -4.10
CA SER A 59 -9.71 -8.93 -2.72
C SER A 59 -9.07 -7.66 -2.17
N TYR A 60 -9.76 -7.03 -1.23
CA TYR A 60 -9.25 -5.87 -0.50
C TYR A 60 -8.04 -6.23 0.38
N PRO A 61 -7.17 -5.25 0.71
CA PRO A 61 -7.23 -3.83 0.35
C PRO A 61 -6.66 -3.51 -1.05
N TRP A 62 -6.02 -4.49 -1.71
CA TRP A 62 -5.29 -4.29 -2.98
C TRP A 62 -6.16 -4.38 -4.23
N ARG A 63 -7.48 -4.29 -4.06
CA ARG A 63 -8.46 -4.27 -5.12
C ARG A 63 -8.84 -2.83 -5.46
N LEU A 64 -8.75 -2.48 -6.74
CA LEU A 64 -9.37 -1.31 -7.31
C LEU A 64 -10.89 -1.50 -7.24
N ASN A 65 -11.52 -0.68 -6.41
CA ASN A 65 -12.95 -0.64 -6.28
C ASN A 65 -13.51 0.61 -6.97
N GLN A 66 -14.60 0.44 -7.71
CA GLN A 66 -15.39 1.55 -8.26
C GLN A 66 -16.72 1.73 -7.50
N GLU A 67 -16.92 0.99 -6.41
CA GLU A 67 -18.12 1.02 -5.57
C GLU A 67 -17.97 1.96 -4.36
N TYR A 68 -18.32 3.22 -4.55
CA TYR A 68 -18.22 4.27 -3.53
C TYR A 68 -18.86 3.91 -2.18
N VAL A 69 -20.00 3.20 -2.18
CA VAL A 69 -20.71 2.83 -0.94
C VAL A 69 -19.87 1.91 -0.07
N VAL A 70 -19.14 0.97 -0.67
CA VAL A 70 -18.28 0.02 0.04
C VAL A 70 -17.04 0.75 0.58
N ASP A 71 -16.40 1.60 -0.23
CA ASP A 71 -15.24 2.39 0.19
C ASP A 71 -15.59 3.29 1.37
N ARG A 72 -16.76 3.92 1.30
CA ARG A 72 -17.26 4.79 2.36
C ARG A 72 -17.40 4.07 3.70
N LYS A 73 -17.90 2.83 3.68
CA LYS A 73 -18.07 2.00 4.89
C LYS A 73 -16.69 1.61 5.45
N ARG A 74 -15.82 1.07 4.60
CA ARG A 74 -14.47 0.63 4.98
C ARG A 74 -13.64 1.77 5.58
N MET A 75 -13.56 2.91 4.89
CA MET A 75 -12.79 4.06 5.39
C MET A 75 -13.31 4.61 6.72
N LYS A 76 -14.61 4.49 6.99
CA LYS A 76 -15.21 4.94 8.24
C LYS A 76 -14.92 3.97 9.39
N ASP A 77 -15.10 2.67 9.15
CA ASP A 77 -15.23 1.68 10.21
C ASP A 77 -13.98 0.79 10.38
N ASP A 78 -13.15 0.63 9.34
CA ASP A 78 -11.99 -0.27 9.40
C ASP A 78 -10.91 0.27 10.36
N PRO A 79 -10.24 -0.61 11.13
CA PRO A 79 -9.20 -0.22 12.07
C PRO A 79 -7.93 0.23 11.33
N LEU A 80 -7.19 1.18 11.93
CA LEU A 80 -5.91 1.64 11.39
C LEU A 80 -4.76 0.66 11.59
N THR A 81 -4.88 -0.21 12.60
CA THR A 81 -3.87 -1.22 12.97
C THR A 81 -4.31 -2.60 12.50
N ASP A 82 -4.73 -2.67 11.24
CA ASP A 82 -5.17 -3.87 10.53
C ASP A 82 -3.99 -4.76 10.05
N GLY A 83 -2.76 -4.31 10.27
CA GLY A 83 -1.53 -5.00 9.85
C GLY A 83 -1.09 -4.65 8.43
N ILE A 84 -1.78 -3.76 7.73
CA ILE A 84 -1.39 -3.28 6.39
C ILE A 84 -0.50 -2.05 6.51
N LEU A 85 -0.93 -1.07 7.32
CA LEU A 85 -0.18 0.17 7.52
C LEU A 85 0.88 -0.01 8.61
N THR A 86 2.15 0.13 8.23
CA THR A 86 3.29 0.10 9.15
C THR A 86 3.69 1.51 9.54
N PHE A 87 3.81 1.77 10.84
CA PHE A 87 4.20 3.06 11.40
C PHE A 87 5.63 3.01 11.91
N THR A 88 6.50 3.91 11.44
CA THR A 88 7.91 3.94 11.83
C THR A 88 8.40 5.34 12.17
N LYS A 89 9.56 5.41 12.83
CA LYS A 89 10.32 6.64 13.09
C LYS A 89 11.42 6.79 12.02
N PRO A 90 11.95 7.99 11.80
CA PRO A 90 13.07 8.17 10.90
C PRO A 90 14.27 7.33 11.38
N GLY A 91 14.95 6.67 10.46
CA GLY A 91 16.08 5.80 10.78
C GLY A 91 15.72 4.41 11.33
N ALA A 92 14.43 4.05 11.46
CA ALA A 92 14.04 2.69 11.88
C ALA A 92 14.52 1.59 10.91
N ASN A 93 14.71 1.94 9.63
CA ASN A 93 15.27 1.06 8.59
C ASN A 93 16.71 1.44 8.22
N ALA A 94 17.40 2.29 9.00
CA ALA A 94 18.79 2.61 8.74
C ALA A 94 19.63 1.35 8.99
N GLN A 95 20.01 0.66 7.92
CA GLN A 95 21.12 -0.29 7.99
C GLN A 95 22.37 0.54 8.29
N ALA A 96 23.07 0.22 9.39
CA ALA A 96 24.45 0.68 9.56
C ALA A 96 25.21 0.19 8.32
N GLY A 97 25.78 1.12 7.54
CA GLY A 97 26.39 0.78 6.26
C GLY A 97 27.49 -0.27 6.46
N GLU A 98 27.21 -1.50 6.05
CA GLU A 98 28.24 -2.51 5.88
C GLU A 98 28.83 -2.36 4.48
N GLU A 99 30.13 -2.07 4.49
CA GLU A 99 31.14 -2.15 3.44
C GLU A 99 30.95 -1.26 2.19
N GLN A 100 31.77 -0.20 2.17
CA GLN A 100 32.29 0.41 0.95
C GLN A 100 32.61 -0.67 -0.09
N LEU A 101 31.76 -0.79 -1.11
CA LEU A 101 32.13 -1.48 -2.34
C LEU A 101 33.24 -0.64 -3.00
N GLU A 102 34.45 -1.17 -2.95
CA GLU A 102 35.64 -0.62 -3.61
C GLU A 102 35.33 -0.42 -5.10
N ALA A 103 35.49 0.81 -5.59
CA ALA A 103 35.30 1.11 -6.99
C ALA A 103 36.38 0.35 -7.80
N ALA A 104 35.95 -0.51 -8.71
CA ALA A 104 36.86 -1.14 -9.66
C ALA A 104 37.49 -0.07 -10.56
N GLU A 105 38.82 -0.02 -10.58
CA GLU A 105 39.62 0.58 -11.67
C GLU A 105 39.47 -0.21 -12.98
#